data_AF-A0A498NTX7-F1
#
_entry.id   AF-A0A498NTX7-F1
#
_cell.length_a   1.000
_cell.length_b   1.000
_cell.length_c   1.000
_cell.angle_alpha   90.00
_cell.angle_beta   90.00
_cell.angle_gamma   90.00
#
_symmetry.space_group_name_H-M   'P 1'
#
loop_
_entity.id
_entity.type
_entity.pdbx_description
1 polymer ?
#
loop_
_entity_poly.entity_id
_entity_poly.type
_entity_poly.pdbx_seq_one_letter_code
_entity_poly.pdbx_strand_id
1 'polypeptide(L)'
;MLKVFDRSVYGHEASRQLATLRQGRRSAADFAIEFCTLAATCEWNEPALTARFLEGLTGEIKEEILARDLPSSLDQLVEMGYSPLQIL
;
A
#
# COMPACT_ATOMS: atom_id res chain seq x y z
N MET A 1 0.19 3.67 35.05
CA MET A 1 -0.30 4.72 34.13
C MET A 1 -0.33 4.10 32.74
N LEU A 2 -1.50 3.71 32.24
CA LEU A 2 -1.64 3.18 30.88
C LEU A 2 -1.52 4.37 29.92
N LYS A 3 -0.47 4.39 29.08
CA LYS A 3 -0.44 5.24 27.90
C LYS A 3 -1.58 4.76 27.00
N VAL A 4 -2.71 5.45 27.04
CA VAL A 4 -3.70 5.37 25.98
C VAL A 4 -2.99 5.83 24.72
N PHE A 5 -2.67 4.88 23.84
CA PHE A 5 -2.18 5.18 22.50
C PHE A 5 -3.37 5.78 21.75
N ASP A 6 -3.29 7.08 21.49
CA ASP A 6 -4.34 7.82 20.81
C ASP A 6 -4.35 7.42 19.33
N ARG A 7 -5.10 6.35 19.01
CA ARG A 7 -5.23 5.81 17.65
C ARG A 7 -5.66 6.88 16.63
N SER A 8 -6.34 7.93 17.07
CA SER A 8 -6.79 9.01 16.19
C SER A 8 -5.62 9.80 15.62
N VAL A 9 -4.62 10.15 16.45
CA VAL A 9 -3.41 10.87 16.02
C VAL A 9 -2.61 10.01 15.03
N TYR A 10 -2.45 8.72 15.33
CA TYR A 10 -1.76 7.78 14.45
C TYR A 10 -2.48 7.56 13.12
N GLY A 11 -3.81 7.51 13.11
CA GLY A 11 -4.59 7.38 11.88
C GLY A 11 -4.49 8.60 10.96
N HIS A 12 -4.44 9.81 11.52
CA HIS A 12 -4.25 11.04 10.75
C HIS A 12 -2.82 11.13 10.18
N GLU A 13 -1.81 10.74 10.96
CA GLU A 13 -0.43 10.67 10.47
C GLU A 13 -0.26 9.60 9.39
N ALA A 14 -0.82 8.41 9.59
CA ALA A 14 -0.79 7.31 8.61
C ALA A 14 -1.49 7.70 7.30
N SER A 15 -2.65 8.36 7.40
CA SER A 15 -3.37 8.90 6.23
C SER A 15 -2.51 9.90 5.44
N ARG A 16 -1.83 10.82 6.14
CA ARG A 16 -0.96 11.81 5.50
C ARG A 16 0.28 11.17 4.88
N GLN A 17 0.86 10.16 5.52
CA GLN A 17 1.98 9.41 4.98
C GLN A 17 1.55 8.63 3.72
N LEU A 18 0.43 7.92 3.75
CA LEU A 18 -0.16 7.23 2.58
C LEU A 18 -0.40 8.17 1.40
N ALA A 19 -0.94 9.36 1.65
CA ALA A 19 -1.22 10.35 0.62
C ALA A 19 0.03 10.77 -0.18
N THR A 20 1.20 10.72 0.46
CA THR A 20 2.47 11.13 -0.16
C THR A 20 3.37 9.95 -0.55
N LEU A 21 3.01 8.73 -0.16
CA LEU A 21 3.83 7.55 -0.37
C LEU A 21 3.96 7.23 -1.87
N ARG A 22 5.20 7.00 -2.31
CA ARG A 22 5.54 6.58 -3.67
C ARG A 22 6.56 5.45 -3.62
N GLN A 23 6.51 4.55 -4.62
CA GLN A 23 7.50 3.50 -4.79
C GLN A 23 8.90 4.11 -5.01
N GLY A 24 8.99 5.11 -5.88
CA GLY A 24 10.26 5.79 -6.19
C GLY A 24 11.25 4.82 -6.82
N ARG A 25 12.47 4.74 -6.26
CA ARG A 25 13.53 3.81 -6.72
C ARG A 25 13.51 2.45 -6.01
N ARG A 26 12.55 2.23 -5.12
CA ARG A 26 12.47 0.99 -4.33
C ARG A 26 11.80 -0.10 -5.14
N SER A 27 12.04 -1.35 -4.74
CA SER A 27 11.21 -2.45 -5.21
C SER A 27 9.76 -2.13 -4.84
N ALA A 28 8.78 -2.57 -5.64
CA ALA A 28 7.41 -2.37 -5.21
C ALA A 28 7.03 -3.30 -4.03
N ALA A 29 7.91 -4.25 -3.63
CA ALA A 29 7.74 -5.12 -2.46
C ALA A 29 7.88 -4.29 -1.20
N ASP A 30 8.99 -3.54 -1.15
CA ASP A 30 9.29 -2.62 -0.06
C ASP A 30 8.21 -1.54 0.04
N PHE A 31 7.74 -1.05 -1.11
CA PHE A 31 6.60 -0.13 -1.17
C PHE A 31 5.31 -0.76 -0.64
N ALA A 32 4.99 -1.99 -1.04
CA ALA A 32 3.77 -2.66 -0.64
C ALA A 32 3.74 -2.96 0.86
N ILE A 33 4.86 -3.39 1.43
CA ILE A 33 5.02 -3.62 2.87
C ILE A 33 4.78 -2.32 3.65
N GLU A 34 5.40 -1.21 3.22
CA GLU A 34 5.20 0.09 3.87
C GLU A 34 3.75 0.57 3.73
N PHE A 35 3.17 0.43 2.53
CA PHE A 35 1.79 0.79 2.27
C PHE A 35 0.82 0.04 3.19
N CYS A 36 0.94 -1.29 3.29
CA CYS A 36 0.07 -2.10 4.14
C CYS A 36 0.24 -1.76 5.63
N THR A 37 1.46 -1.44 6.06
CA THR A 37 1.72 -1.01 7.44
C THR A 37 0.97 0.27 7.79
N LEU A 38 0.98 1.27 6.89
CA LEU A 38 0.24 2.51 7.09
C LEU A 38 -1.27 2.30 6.96
N ALA A 39 -1.71 1.51 5.97
CA ALA A 39 -3.12 1.21 5.73
C ALA A 39 -3.79 0.54 6.93
N ALA A 40 -3.08 -0.34 7.65
CA ALA A 40 -3.60 -1.02 8.84
C ALA A 40 -4.02 -0.08 9.99
N THR A 41 -3.53 1.16 9.98
CA THR A 41 -3.85 2.18 10.99
C THR A 41 -4.62 3.37 10.41
N CYS A 42 -4.84 3.38 9.10
CA CYS A 42 -5.58 4.41 8.40
C CYS A 42 -7.07 4.05 8.33
N GLU A 43 -7.94 5.05 8.39
CA GLU A 43 -9.40 4.87 8.30
C GLU A 43 -9.93 4.96 6.86
N TRP A 44 -9.04 4.90 5.86
CA TRP A 44 -9.46 4.91 4.46
C TRP A 44 -10.17 3.62 4.08
N ASN A 45 -11.22 3.76 3.27
CA ASN A 45 -11.91 2.59 2.72
C ASN A 45 -11.07 1.90 1.64
N GLU A 46 -11.41 0.64 1.36
CA GLU A 46 -10.68 -0.19 0.40
C GLU A 46 -10.56 0.43 -1.00
N PRO A 47 -11.62 1.04 -1.60
CA PRO A 47 -11.47 1.73 -2.88
C PRO A 47 -10.43 2.86 -2.87
N ALA A 48 -10.37 3.65 -1.79
CA ALA A 48 -9.39 4.73 -1.65
C ALA A 48 -7.96 4.17 -1.49
N LEU A 49 -7.79 3.08 -0.74
CA LEU A 49 -6.50 2.41 -0.58
C LEU A 49 -6.01 1.82 -1.91
N THR A 50 -6.88 1.12 -2.64
CA THR A 50 -6.57 0.55 -3.96
C THR A 50 -6.16 1.63 -4.95
N ALA A 51 -6.92 2.72 -5.05
CA ALA A 51 -6.59 3.85 -5.93
C ALA A 51 -5.23 4.47 -5.55
N ARG A 52 -5.00 4.72 -4.26
CA ARG A 52 -3.74 5.29 -3.77
C ARG A 52 -2.54 4.39 -4.04
N PHE A 53 -2.68 3.08 -3.85
CA PHE A 53 -1.62 2.11 -4.13
C PHE A 53 -1.19 2.19 -5.59
N LEU A 54 -2.15 2.16 -6.52
CA LEU A 54 -1.91 2.25 -7.96
C LEU A 54 -1.28 3.59 -8.40
N GLU A 55 -1.61 4.69 -7.73
CA GLU A 55 -0.97 5.99 -7.96
C GLU A 55 0.45 6.09 -7.39
N GLY A 56 0.77 5.30 -6.36
CA GLY A 56 2.08 5.27 -5.71
C GLY A 56 3.12 4.46 -6.49
N LEU A 57 2.70 3.49 -7.30
CA LEU A 57 3.56 2.64 -8.12
C LEU A 57 4.25 3.40 -9.27
N THR A 58 5.42 2.90 -9.69
CA THR A 58 6.09 3.35 -10.91
C THR A 58 5.36 2.85 -12.17
N GLY A 59 5.50 3.57 -13.29
CA GLY A 59 4.79 3.29 -14.54
C GLY A 59 4.92 1.85 -15.03
N GLU A 60 6.13 1.28 -14.99
CA GLU A 60 6.40 -0.08 -15.48
C GLU A 60 5.59 -1.16 -14.73
N ILE A 61 5.68 -1.19 -13.40
CA ILE A 61 4.89 -2.12 -12.55
C ILE A 61 3.38 -1.85 -12.71
N LYS A 62 2.98 -0.59 -12.86
CA LYS A 62 1.58 -0.22 -13.06
C LYS A 62 1.04 -0.78 -14.38
N GLU A 63 1.83 -0.72 -15.44
CA GLU A 63 1.47 -1.29 -16.75
C GLU A 63 1.36 -2.82 -16.69
N GLU A 64 2.26 -3.50 -15.98
CA GLU A 64 2.18 -4.95 -15.78
C GLU A 64 0.92 -5.38 -15.00
N ILE A 65 0.56 -4.65 -13.94
CA ILE A 65 -0.64 -4.94 -13.14
C ILE A 65 -1.90 -4.68 -13.98
N LEU A 66 -1.97 -3.57 -14.71
CA LEU A 66 -3.10 -3.25 -15.58
C LEU A 66 -3.26 -4.27 -16.73
N ALA A 67 -2.17 -4.89 -17.17
CA ALA A 67 -2.17 -5.91 -18.22
C ALA A 67 -2.64 -7.30 -17.73
N ARG A 68 -2.63 -7.58 -16.42
CA ARG A 68 -2.95 -8.90 -15.83
C ARG A 68 -4.36 -9.02 -15.22
N ASP A 69 -5.23 -8.03 -15.42
CA ASP A 69 -6.50 -7.75 -14.74
C ASP A 69 -6.39 -6.88 -13.47
N LEU A 70 -7.30 -5.90 -13.37
CA LEU A 70 -7.37 -4.99 -12.23
C LEU A 70 -7.76 -5.77 -10.97
N PRO A 71 -6.92 -5.78 -9.93
CA PRO A 71 -7.25 -6.44 -8.68
C PRO A 71 -8.48 -5.83 -8.03
N SER A 72 -9.26 -6.70 -7.39
CA SER A 72 -10.47 -6.30 -6.68
C SER A 72 -10.19 -5.80 -5.27
N SER A 73 -9.00 -6.05 -4.72
CA SER A 73 -8.62 -5.72 -3.35
C SER A 73 -7.12 -5.41 -3.20
N LEU A 74 -6.77 -4.76 -2.08
CA LEU A 74 -5.38 -4.47 -1.74
C LEU A 74 -4.55 -5.74 -1.57
N ASP A 75 -5.12 -6.80 -0.99
CA ASP A 75 -4.43 -8.09 -0.85
C ASP A 75 -4.05 -8.67 -2.22
N GLN A 76 -4.94 -8.62 -3.21
CA GLN A 76 -4.63 -9.07 -4.57
C GLN A 76 -3.56 -8.20 -5.25
N LEU A 77 -3.55 -6.88 -5.01
CA LEU A 77 -2.49 -5.99 -5.49
C LEU A 77 -1.11 -6.38 -4.96
N VAL A 78 -1.05 -6.70 -3.67
CA VAL A 78 0.18 -7.13 -3.00
C VAL A 78 0.63 -8.49 -3.54
N GLU A 79 -0.28 -9.46 -3.67
CA GLU A 79 0.04 -10.79 -4.20
C GLU A 79 0.50 -10.77 -5.66
N MET A 80 -0.10 -9.93 -6.51
CA MET A 80 0.26 -9.83 -7.92
C MET A 80 1.58 -9.08 -8.15
N GLY A 81 1.89 -8.10 -7.32
CA GLY A 81 3.18 -7.42 -7.35
C GLY A 81 4.30 -8.25 -6.71
N TYR A 82 3.99 -9.08 -5.71
CA TYR A 82 4.98 -9.70 -4.82
C TYR A 82 4.52 -11.07 -4.34
N SER A 83 4.91 -12.10 -5.06
CA SER A 83 5.06 -13.43 -4.45
C SER A 83 6.45 -13.51 -3.79
N PRO A 84 6.58 -13.53 -2.45
CA PRO A 84 7.86 -13.73 -1.77
C PRO A 84 8.41 -15.17 -1.90
N LEU A 85 7.78 -16.04 -2.70
CA LEU A 85 8.15 -17.46 -2.85
C LEU A 85 8.70 -17.83 -4.25
N GLN A 86 9.10 -16.86 -5.08
CA GLN A 86 9.74 -17.15 -6.38
C GLN A 86 11.20 -16.68 -6.51
N ILE A 87 11.82 -16.20 -5.42
CA ILE A 87 13.27 -15.91 -5.37
C ILE A 87 13.96 -16.76 -4.29
N LEU A 88 13.68 -18.07 -4.30
CA LEU A 88 14.52 -19.12 -3.72
C LEU A 88 14.60 -20.29 -4.69
#